data_AF-A0A9Q0YCF6-F1
#
_entry.id   AF-A0A9Q0YCF6-F1
#
_cell.length_a   1.000
_cell.length_b   1.000
_cell.length_c   1.000
_cell.angle_alpha   90.00
_cell.angle_beta   90.00
_cell.angle_gamma   90.00
#
_symmetry.space_group_name_H-M   'P 1'
#
loop_
_entity.id
_entity.type
_entity.pdbx_description
1 polymer ?
#
loop_
_entity_poly.entity_id
_entity_poly.type
_entity_poly.pdbx_seq_one_letter_code
_entity_poly.pdbx_strand_id
1 'polypeptide(L)'
;MFVSPNAPTEIIFEDVSVVPRMIQILPKSGCTQECVAKVLASCCKTPDQQKLLLKNGAIPALAPLLKSDINKIRLPALQCFAAMSHQNKLVCSAIASARCCDESLPVLLSELLCRSLPSDVQLTAAKW
;
A
#
# COMPACT_ATOMS: atom_id res chain seq x y z
N MET A 1 14.51 16.03 8.02
CA MET A 1 14.23 14.60 7.73
C MET A 1 15.32 14.14 6.78
N PHE A 2 16.32 13.40 7.27
CA PHE A 2 17.46 12.96 6.46
C PHE A 2 17.00 11.84 5.52
N VAL A 3 16.70 12.19 4.27
CA VAL A 3 16.50 11.22 3.21
C VAL A 3 17.86 11.06 2.54
N SER A 4 18.66 10.10 2.99
CA SER A 4 19.88 9.74 2.27
C SER A 4 19.45 9.17 0.91
N PRO A 5 19.96 9.70 -0.22
CA PRO A 5 19.54 9.29 -1.57
C PRO A 5 19.89 7.84 -1.94
N ASN A 6 20.58 7.11 -1.06
CA ASN A 6 21.14 5.78 -1.31
C ASN A 6 20.75 4.72 -0.26
N ALA A 7 19.56 4.79 0.35
CA ALA A 7 19.05 3.60 1.02
C ALA A 7 18.68 2.57 -0.08
N PRO A 8 19.38 1.43 -0.21
CA PRO A 8 19.13 0.51 -1.31
C PRO A 8 17.75 -0.14 -1.10
N THR A 9 16.72 0.45 -1.72
CA THR A 9 15.34 -0.06 -1.67
C THR A 9 15.20 -1.45 -2.30
N GLU A 10 16.23 -1.92 -3.02
CA GLU A 10 16.27 -3.19 -3.73
C GLU A 10 16.48 -4.40 -2.78
N ILE A 11 17.14 -4.21 -1.62
CA ILE A 11 17.53 -5.30 -0.71
C ILE A 11 16.32 -5.92 0.02
N ILE A 12 15.23 -5.16 0.22
CA ILE A 12 14.07 -5.63 0.99
C ILE A 12 13.35 -6.80 0.29
N PHE A 13 13.50 -6.91 -1.03
CA PHE A 13 12.88 -7.98 -1.81
C PHE A 13 13.84 -9.10 -2.21
N GLU A 14 15.12 -9.01 -1.85
CA GLU A 14 16.09 -10.10 -1.99
C GLU A 14 15.80 -11.21 -0.96
N ASP A 15 15.42 -10.82 0.26
CA ASP A 15 14.94 -11.73 1.29
C ASP A 15 13.40 -11.82 1.26
N VAL A 16 12.92 -12.89 0.62
CA VAL A 16 11.49 -13.22 0.50
C VAL A 16 10.75 -13.38 1.85
N SER A 17 11.46 -13.49 2.98
CA SER A 17 10.85 -13.59 4.31
C SER A 17 10.49 -12.23 4.93
N VAL A 18 11.04 -11.13 4.42
CA VAL A 18 10.89 -9.79 5.01
C VAL A 18 9.46 -9.26 4.83
N VAL A 19 8.89 -9.42 3.63
CA VAL A 19 7.53 -8.99 3.30
C VAL A 19 6.47 -9.64 4.22
N PRO A 20 6.41 -10.99 4.36
CA PRO A 20 5.45 -11.61 5.26
C PRO A 20 5.63 -11.18 6.71
N ARG A 21 6.87 -10.99 7.17
CA ARG A 21 7.13 -10.49 8.54
C ARG A 21 6.64 -9.06 8.74
N MET A 22 6.84 -8.19 7.75
CA MET A 22 6.31 -6.82 7.75
C MET A 22 4.78 -6.81 7.82
N ILE A 23 4.12 -7.66 7.04
CA ILE A 23 2.66 -7.82 7.06
C ILE A 23 2.18 -8.28 8.45
N GLN A 24 2.89 -9.20 9.10
CA GLN A 24 2.55 -9.67 10.45
C GLN A 24 2.68 -8.60 11.54
N ILE A 25 3.63 -7.67 11.42
CA ILE A 25 3.81 -6.60 12.41
C ILE A 25 2.95 -5.36 12.11
N LEU A 26 2.42 -5.24 10.89
CA LEU A 26 1.56 -4.13 10.46
C LEU A 26 0.48 -3.77 11.51
N PRO A 27 -0.35 -4.69 12.02
CA PRO A 27 -1.43 -4.34 12.95
C PRO A 27 -0.99 -4.00 14.38
N LYS A 28 0.30 -4.10 14.72
CA LYS A 28 0.76 -3.97 16.12
C LYS A 28 0.67 -2.55 16.70
N SER A 29 0.77 -1.51 15.86
CA SER A 29 0.75 -0.11 16.29
C SER A 29 0.51 0.84 15.11
N GLY A 30 0.09 2.08 15.39
CA GLY A 30 0.01 3.11 14.34
C GLY A 30 1.37 3.41 13.69
N CYS A 31 2.47 3.33 14.46
CA CYS A 31 3.82 3.52 13.94
C CYS A 31 4.24 2.40 12.98
N THR A 32 3.89 1.15 13.27
CA THR A 32 4.15 0.01 12.36
C THR A 32 3.30 0.11 11.11
N GLN A 33 2.03 0.51 11.22
CA GLN A 33 1.16 0.75 10.07
C GLN A 33 1.74 1.79 9.12
N GLU A 34 2.13 2.97 9.65
CA GLU A 34 2.76 4.04 8.86
C GLU A 34 4.09 3.57 8.24
N CYS A 35 4.99 3.01 9.05
CA CYS A 35 6.34 2.67 8.61
C CYS A 35 6.33 1.55 7.58
N VAL A 36 5.63 0.44 7.85
CA VAL A 36 5.57 -0.71 6.94
C VAL A 36 4.89 -0.30 5.64
N ALA A 37 3.76 0.41 5.67
CA ALA A 37 3.09 0.82 4.44
C ALA A 37 3.98 1.74 3.57
N LYS A 38 4.76 2.66 4.18
CA LYS A 38 5.75 3.49 3.46
C LYS A 38 6.84 2.65 2.83
N VAL A 39 7.38 1.70 3.58
CA VAL A 39 8.45 0.81 3.08
C VAL A 39 7.95 0.00 1.89
N LEU A 40 6.80 -0.68 2.03
CA LEU A 40 6.22 -1.48 0.95
C LEU A 40 5.91 -0.62 -0.30
N ALA A 41 5.35 0.58 -0.12
CA ALA A 41 5.11 1.51 -1.22
C ALA A 41 6.41 1.94 -1.93
N SER A 42 7.45 2.28 -1.17
CA SER A 42 8.72 2.77 -1.70
C SER A 42 9.52 1.70 -2.43
N CYS A 43 9.40 0.45 -1.99
CA CYS A 43 10.16 -0.64 -2.56
C CYS A 43 9.45 -1.22 -3.79
N CYS A 44 8.12 -1.13 -3.90
CA CYS A 44 7.33 -1.74 -4.97
C CYS A 44 7.53 -1.02 -6.32
N LYS A 45 8.61 -1.37 -7.03
CA LYS A 45 9.06 -0.71 -8.27
C LYS A 45 8.93 -1.60 -9.50
N THR A 46 8.94 -2.93 -9.35
CA THR A 46 8.91 -3.86 -10.47
C THR A 46 7.67 -4.77 -10.45
N PRO A 47 7.26 -5.32 -11.61
CA PRO A 47 6.15 -6.26 -11.70
C PRO A 47 6.29 -7.49 -10.80
N ASP A 48 7.52 -7.96 -10.56
CA ASP A 48 7.74 -9.13 -9.72
C ASP A 48 7.62 -8.81 -8.23
N GLN A 49 8.03 -7.61 -7.81
CA GLN A 49 7.78 -7.11 -6.45
C GLN A 49 6.28 -6.92 -6.19
N GLN A 50 5.54 -6.36 -7.16
CA GLN A 50 4.08 -6.22 -7.09
C GLN A 50 3.39 -7.59 -6.91
N LYS A 51 3.80 -8.60 -7.68
CA LYS A 51 3.29 -9.97 -7.54
C LYS A 51 3.68 -10.59 -6.20
N LEU A 52 4.89 -10.33 -5.70
CA LEU A 52 5.34 -10.84 -4.40
C LEU A 52 4.50 -10.25 -3.27
N LEU A 53 4.24 -8.95 -3.28
CA LEU A 53 3.35 -8.30 -2.31
C LEU A 53 1.95 -8.91 -2.35
N LEU A 54 1.40 -9.10 -3.55
CA LEU A 54 0.10 -9.76 -3.72
C LEU A 54 0.11 -11.18 -3.11
N LYS A 55 1.11 -12.00 -3.46
CA LYS A 55 1.23 -13.39 -2.96
C LYS A 55 1.35 -13.47 -1.44
N ASN A 56 1.97 -12.47 -0.82
CA ASN A 56 2.13 -12.41 0.64
C ASN A 56 0.94 -11.81 1.38
N GLY A 57 -0.15 -11.47 0.69
CA GLY A 57 -1.37 -10.95 1.33
C GLY A 57 -1.30 -9.46 1.67
N ALA A 58 -0.54 -8.66 0.92
CA ALA A 58 -0.47 -7.22 1.14
C ALA A 58 -1.83 -6.52 0.98
N ILE A 59 -2.68 -6.95 0.04
CA ILE A 59 -4.01 -6.37 -0.20
C ILE A 59 -4.90 -6.44 1.07
N PRO A 60 -5.21 -7.62 1.62
CA PRO A 60 -6.05 -7.70 2.83
C PRO A 60 -5.40 -7.07 4.06
N ALA A 61 -4.06 -7.02 4.12
CA ALA A 61 -3.35 -6.38 5.22
C ALA A 61 -3.43 -4.84 5.17
N LEU A 62 -3.31 -4.23 3.99
CA LEU A 62 -3.31 -2.79 3.79
C LEU A 62 -4.71 -2.19 3.66
N ALA A 63 -5.70 -2.96 3.22
CA ALA A 63 -7.05 -2.45 2.99
C ALA A 63 -7.70 -1.78 4.21
N PRO A 64 -7.57 -2.32 5.46
CA PRO A 64 -8.10 -1.64 6.64
C PRO A 64 -7.46 -0.28 6.93
N LEU A 65 -6.21 -0.06 6.51
CA LEU A 65 -5.48 1.19 6.75
C LEU A 65 -6.07 2.35 5.94
N LEU A 66 -6.76 2.06 4.84
CA LEU A 66 -7.47 3.06 4.03
C LEU A 66 -8.63 3.71 4.79
N LYS A 67 -9.22 3.00 5.76
CA LYS A 67 -10.30 3.51 6.63
C LYS A 67 -9.77 4.27 7.86
N SER A 68 -8.46 4.29 8.11
CA SER A 68 -7.87 5.00 9.26
C SER A 68 -8.06 6.50 9.14
N ASP A 69 -8.51 7.19 10.19
CA ASP A 69 -8.62 8.66 10.24
C ASP A 69 -7.27 9.39 10.25
N ILE A 70 -6.17 8.64 10.40
CA ILE A 70 -4.82 9.17 10.45
C ILE A 70 -4.23 9.17 9.04
N ASN A 71 -4.12 10.37 8.44
CA ASN A 71 -3.53 10.53 7.10
C ASN A 71 -2.11 9.97 6.98
N LYS A 72 -1.32 9.98 8.07
CA LYS A 72 0.01 9.35 8.10
C LYS A 72 0.00 7.83 7.88
N ILE A 73 -1.13 7.17 8.13
CA ILE A 73 -1.33 5.73 7.91
C ILE A 73 -2.07 5.49 6.58
N ARG A 74 -3.10 6.30 6.31
CA ARG A 74 -3.93 6.21 5.12
C ARG A 74 -3.14 6.47 3.82
N LEU A 75 -2.33 7.54 3.80
CA LEU A 75 -1.58 7.95 2.60
C LEU A 75 -0.54 6.91 2.16
N PRO A 76 0.28 6.34 3.05
CA PRO A 76 1.20 5.28 2.64
C PRO A 76 0.50 4.00 2.16
N ALA A 77 -0.62 3.62 2.77
CA ALA A 77 -1.41 2.48 2.29
C ALA A 77 -1.91 2.73 0.87
N LEU A 78 -2.44 3.93 0.61
CA LEU A 78 -2.87 4.39 -0.70
C LEU A 78 -1.73 4.39 -1.73
N GLN A 79 -0.56 4.92 -1.36
CA GLN A 79 0.65 4.88 -2.20
C GLN A 79 1.07 3.45 -2.52
N CYS A 80 0.97 2.54 -1.55
CA CYS A 80 1.29 1.14 -1.76
C CYS A 80 0.31 0.49 -2.75
N PHE A 81 -0.99 0.78 -2.66
CA PHE A 81 -1.97 0.30 -3.65
C PHE A 81 -1.66 0.82 -5.06
N ALA A 82 -1.35 2.11 -5.21
CA ALA A 82 -0.96 2.69 -6.50
C ALA A 82 0.31 2.06 -7.07
N ALA A 83 1.34 1.85 -6.23
CA ALA A 83 2.58 1.20 -6.63
C ALA A 83 2.35 -0.28 -7.02
N MET A 84 1.43 -0.96 -6.32
CA MET A 84 1.05 -2.34 -6.60
C MET A 84 0.24 -2.50 -7.89
N SER A 85 -0.68 -1.58 -8.19
CA SER A 85 -1.52 -1.61 -9.40
C SER A 85 -0.80 -1.10 -10.65
N HIS A 86 0.28 -0.33 -10.50
CA HIS A 86 0.96 0.33 -11.62
C HIS A 86 1.34 -0.63 -12.74
N GLN A 87 0.66 -0.50 -13.88
CA GLN A 87 0.85 -1.30 -15.10
C GLN A 87 0.76 -2.84 -14.89
N ASN A 88 0.08 -3.30 -13.85
CA ASN A 88 0.00 -4.73 -13.51
C ASN A 88 -1.44 -5.23 -13.46
N LYS A 89 -1.92 -5.74 -14.60
CA LYS A 89 -3.30 -6.24 -14.77
C LYS A 89 -3.67 -7.31 -13.75
N LEU A 90 -2.73 -8.18 -13.36
CA LEU A 90 -2.97 -9.23 -12.39
C LEU A 90 -3.31 -8.63 -11.02
N VAL A 91 -2.50 -7.67 -10.57
CA VAL A 91 -2.71 -6.99 -9.29
C VAL A 91 -3.94 -6.08 -9.35
N CYS A 92 -4.18 -5.36 -10.45
CA CYS A 92 -5.41 -4.59 -10.65
C CYS A 92 -6.66 -5.46 -10.55
N SER A 93 -6.66 -6.64 -11.18
CA SER A 93 -7.77 -7.58 -11.10
C SER A 93 -7.98 -8.09 -9.67
N ALA A 94 -6.89 -8.37 -8.95
CA ALA A 94 -6.97 -8.78 -7.55
C ALA A 94 -7.57 -7.68 -6.66
N ILE A 95 -7.11 -6.43 -6.83
CA ILE A 95 -7.66 -5.25 -6.14
C ILE A 95 -9.15 -5.07 -6.49
N ALA A 96 -9.51 -5.18 -7.77
CA ALA A 96 -10.89 -5.04 -8.24
C ALA A 96 -11.84 -6.08 -7.64
N SER A 97 -11.34 -7.29 -7.37
CA SER A 97 -12.10 -8.36 -6.71
C SER A 97 -12.04 -8.33 -5.18
N ALA A 98 -11.17 -7.51 -4.59
CA ALA A 98 -10.94 -7.50 -3.16
C ALA A 98 -12.04 -6.75 -2.41
N ARG A 99 -12.28 -7.16 -1.17
CA ARG A 99 -13.25 -6.54 -0.26
C ARG A 99 -12.60 -6.28 1.09
N CYS A 100 -13.02 -5.20 1.74
CA CYS A 100 -12.55 -4.81 3.07
C CYS A 100 -13.73 -4.36 3.93
N CYS A 101 -13.98 -5.07 5.02
CA CYS A 101 -15.10 -4.82 5.93
C CYS A 101 -16.43 -4.72 5.15
N ASP A 102 -16.75 -5.78 4.39
CA ASP A 102 -17.95 -5.97 3.55
C ASP A 102 -18.10 -5.04 2.34
N GLU A 103 -17.23 -4.04 2.22
CA GLU A 103 -17.20 -3.09 1.13
C GLU A 103 -16.23 -3.50 0.01
N SER A 104 -16.56 -3.18 -1.23
CA SER A 104 -15.67 -3.39 -2.38
C SER A 104 -14.47 -2.45 -2.29
N LEU A 105 -13.26 -2.99 -2.43
CA LEU A 105 -12.05 -2.18 -2.33
C LEU A 105 -12.05 -1.02 -3.36
N PRO A 106 -12.38 -1.22 -4.65
CA PRO A 106 -12.56 -0.11 -5.60
C PRO A 106 -13.52 1.00 -5.18
N VAL A 107 -14.57 0.68 -4.41
CA VAL A 107 -15.51 1.69 -3.90
C VAL A 107 -14.81 2.53 -2.83
N LEU A 108 -14.19 1.87 -1.84
CA LEU A 108 -13.38 2.55 -0.82
C LEU A 108 -12.28 3.40 -1.45
N LEU A 109 -11.62 2.88 -2.48
CA LEU A 109 -10.63 3.61 -3.25
C LEU A 109 -11.28 4.86 -3.88
N SER A 110 -12.39 4.70 -4.60
CA SER A 110 -13.10 5.81 -5.25
C SER A 110 -13.59 6.88 -4.27
N GLU A 111 -14.01 6.50 -3.07
CA GLU A 111 -14.36 7.45 -2.00
C GLU A 111 -13.16 8.30 -1.56
N LEU A 112 -11.95 7.74 -1.58
CA LEU A 112 -10.73 8.48 -1.28
C LEU A 112 -10.31 9.45 -2.40
N LEU A 113 -10.87 9.32 -3.62
CA LEU A 113 -10.75 10.31 -4.70
C LEU A 113 -11.75 11.47 -4.54
N CYS A 114 -12.79 11.30 -3.73
CA CYS A 114 -13.82 12.32 -3.57
C CYS A 114 -13.26 13.57 -2.87
N ARG A 115 -13.71 14.75 -3.34
CA ARG A 115 -13.14 16.09 -3.06
C ARG A 115 -13.14 16.55 -1.59
N SER A 116 -13.56 15.73 -0.63
CA SER A 116 -13.60 16.07 0.80
C SER A 116 -12.26 15.87 1.52
N LEU A 117 -11.28 15.25 0.87
CA LEU A 117 -9.97 14.94 1.47
C LEU A 117 -8.91 15.98 1.10
N PRO A 118 -7.85 16.16 1.92
CA PRO A 118 -6.73 17.06 1.63
C PRO A 118 -6.15 16.81 0.23
N SER A 119 -5.66 17.86 -0.43
CA SER A 119 -5.14 17.81 -1.81
C SER A 119 -4.07 16.72 -2.03
N ASP A 120 -3.27 16.44 -1.00
CA ASP A 120 -2.23 15.40 -1.04
C ASP A 120 -2.81 13.97 -1.15
N VAL A 121 -3.98 13.74 -0.54
CA VAL A 121 -4.71 12.46 -0.64
C VAL A 121 -5.29 12.29 -2.03
N GLN A 122 -5.88 13.34 -2.59
CA GLN A 122 -6.46 13.33 -3.93
C GLN A 122 -5.41 13.07 -5.01
N LEU A 123 -4.26 13.77 -4.96
CA LEU A 123 -3.15 13.59 -5.91
C LEU A 123 -2.54 12.19 -5.85
N THR A 124 -2.56 11.56 -4.68
CA THR A 124 -2.05 10.21 -4.50
C THR A 124 -3.05 9.17 -5.00
N ALA A 125 -4.33 9.35 -4.68
CA ALA A 125 -5.39 8.47 -5.15
C ALA A 125 -5.51 8.53 -6.68
N ALA A 126 -5.38 9.70 -7.32
CA ALA A 126 -5.50 9.81 -8.78
C ALA A 126 -4.43 9.02 -9.59
N LYS A 127 -3.40 8.47 -8.93
CA LYS A 127 -2.29 7.76 -9.56
C LYS A 127 -2.44 6.24 -9.61
N TRP A 128 -3.50 5.67 -9.02
CA TRP A 128 -3.69 4.21 -8.93
C TRP A 128 -4.38 3.55 -10.13
#